data_AF-A0ABD0X5I3-F1
#
_entry.id   AF-A0ABD0X5I3-F1
#
_cell.length_a   1.000
_cell.length_b   1.000
_cell.length_c   1.000
_cell.angle_alpha   90.00
_cell.angle_beta   90.00
_cell.angle_gamma   90.00
#
_symmetry.space_group_name_H-M   'P 1'
#
loop_
_entity.id
_entity.type
_entity.pdbx_description
1 polymer ?
#
loop_
_entity_poly.entity_id
_entity_poly.type
_entity_poly.pdbx_seq_one_letter_code
_entity_poly.pdbx_strand_id
1 'polypeptide(L)'
;MYSCWAFFVTYNLVSFVASTTELSSPINLTFSWTNEFCWKLSWSLPASFEEKLNCSPKYQVNLPVPGKVPDSKRTSSTTYETCAGLTGVGNYSVETLCNTNINQPAVHTIAAPKELVSNFQCVFYSYNDMNCSWHQTSQTPDDLQFYYAYPISKTSISNISMCNTYLHTAEKKTGCHLSCNNSFPHDLFIQVNGTVNGSLVRNTFKIDPKSNVKPPAPKVKIRKEGMYLNLSWDHPNIRRPHCWKYLLNYSRCQEPKICIEIDRNSKNILYEPECQFEIQVKAIFNTCGTGESDWSEVELYGKNVWPVDVGAIVIPIAVFIFVILFLCCFMKHRKKLYPKIPQPSLVYKDRTEEQKIVIGSLYVPDEKVELNINLENKPPLSSGIFRPGF
;
A
#
# COMPACT_ATOMS: atom_id res chain seq x y z
N MET A 1 -106.02 6.24 3.00
CA MET A 1 -105.10 7.31 2.61
C MET A 1 -103.73 6.96 3.18
N TYR A 2 -102.70 7.02 2.34
CA TYR A 2 -101.27 6.72 2.58
C TYR A 2 -100.83 5.25 2.52
N SER A 3 -100.39 4.90 1.31
CA SER A 3 -99.45 3.83 0.99
C SER A 3 -98.05 4.25 1.45
N CYS A 4 -97.34 3.39 2.19
CA CYS A 4 -95.95 3.61 2.57
C CYS A 4 -95.13 2.42 2.06
N TRP A 5 -94.30 2.68 1.05
CA TRP A 5 -93.40 1.73 0.43
C TRP A 5 -92.20 1.48 1.35
N ALA A 6 -91.94 0.21 1.69
CA ALA A 6 -90.67 -0.21 2.25
C ALA A 6 -89.89 -0.98 1.19
N PHE A 7 -88.93 -0.30 0.55
CA PHE A 7 -87.92 -0.92 -0.28
C PHE A 7 -86.94 -1.68 0.62
N PHE A 8 -86.97 -3.01 0.60
CA PHE A 8 -85.87 -3.83 1.10
C PHE A 8 -84.95 -4.17 -0.08
N VAL A 9 -83.84 -3.44 -0.17
CA VAL A 9 -82.72 -3.80 -1.06
C VAL A 9 -81.86 -4.81 -0.32
N THR A 10 -81.99 -6.09 -0.66
CA THR A 10 -81.07 -7.13 -0.19
C THR A 10 -79.80 -7.09 -1.06
N TYR A 11 -78.73 -6.50 -0.52
CA TYR A 11 -77.38 -6.62 -1.10
C TYR A 11 -76.88 -8.05 -0.87
N ASN A 12 -76.86 -8.86 -1.94
CA ASN A 12 -76.09 -10.10 -1.94
C ASN A 12 -74.61 -9.74 -2.14
N LEU A 13 -73.83 -9.76 -1.06
CA LEU A 13 -72.37 -9.75 -1.11
C LEU A 13 -71.91 -11.12 -1.64
N VAL A 14 -71.77 -11.23 -2.96
CA VAL A 14 -71.00 -12.32 -3.57
C VAL A 14 -69.53 -12.01 -3.33
N SER A 15 -68.96 -12.59 -2.26
CA SER A 15 -67.51 -12.61 -2.08
C SER A 15 -66.91 -13.51 -3.16
N PHE A 16 -66.43 -12.92 -4.25
CA PHE A 16 -65.44 -13.56 -5.10
C PHE A 16 -64.17 -13.72 -4.27
N VAL A 17 -63.94 -14.93 -3.75
CA VAL A 17 -62.60 -15.33 -3.34
C VAL A 17 -61.80 -15.44 -4.63
N ALA A 18 -61.08 -14.37 -4.97
CA ALA A 18 -60.02 -14.45 -5.96
C ALA A 18 -59.02 -15.48 -5.42
N SER A 19 -59.02 -16.68 -6.00
CA SER A 19 -57.93 -17.64 -5.77
C SER A 19 -56.68 -17.01 -6.35
N THR A 20 -55.92 -16.32 -5.50
CA THR A 20 -54.54 -15.96 -5.80
C THR A 20 -53.81 -17.28 -6.00
N THR A 21 -53.45 -17.60 -7.24
CA THR A 21 -52.57 -18.72 -7.54
C THR A 21 -51.21 -18.39 -6.94
N GLU A 22 -51.00 -18.74 -5.68
CA GLU A 22 -49.68 -18.71 -5.06
C GLU A 22 -48.80 -19.71 -5.80
N LEU A 23 -47.62 -19.24 -6.21
CA LEU A 23 -46.63 -20.05 -6.90
C LEU A 23 -46.11 -21.12 -5.93
N SER A 24 -46.03 -22.37 -6.34
CA SER A 24 -45.49 -23.42 -5.44
C SER A 24 -43.97 -23.36 -5.38
N SER A 25 -43.40 -23.45 -4.16
CA SER A 25 -41.94 -23.54 -3.98
C SER A 25 -41.40 -24.78 -4.69
N PRO A 26 -40.20 -24.71 -5.29
CA PRO A 26 -39.47 -25.90 -5.69
C PRO A 26 -39.42 -26.89 -4.52
N ILE A 27 -39.68 -28.16 -4.81
CA ILE A 27 -39.57 -29.25 -3.84
C ILE A 27 -38.34 -30.10 -4.14
N ASN A 28 -37.90 -30.88 -3.15
CA ASN A 28 -36.75 -31.78 -3.26
C ASN A 28 -35.45 -31.06 -3.67
N LEU A 29 -35.19 -29.86 -3.14
CA LEU A 29 -33.91 -29.19 -3.35
C LEU A 29 -32.81 -30.03 -2.72
N THR A 30 -31.90 -30.54 -3.55
CA THR A 30 -30.80 -31.40 -3.14
C THR A 30 -29.48 -30.80 -3.59
N PHE A 31 -28.46 -31.00 -2.74
CA PHE A 31 -27.08 -30.61 -3.01
C PHE A 31 -26.25 -31.86 -3.31
N SER A 32 -25.44 -31.80 -4.36
CA SER A 32 -24.53 -32.88 -4.74
C SER A 32 -23.22 -32.31 -5.27
N TRP A 33 -22.11 -32.99 -4.99
CA TRP A 33 -20.82 -32.69 -5.62
C TRP A 33 -20.79 -33.33 -7.01
N THR A 34 -20.40 -32.57 -8.03
CA THR A 34 -20.16 -33.13 -9.38
C THR A 34 -18.69 -33.52 -9.57
N ASN A 35 -17.79 -32.85 -8.86
CA ASN A 35 -16.40 -33.24 -8.66
C ASN A 35 -15.86 -32.64 -7.35
N GLU A 36 -14.54 -32.59 -7.18
CA GLU A 36 -13.85 -32.11 -5.98
C GLU A 36 -14.06 -30.62 -5.69
N PHE A 37 -14.35 -29.81 -6.71
CA PHE A 37 -14.47 -28.34 -6.60
C PHE A 37 -15.85 -27.82 -6.99
N CYS A 38 -16.57 -28.56 -7.83
CA CYS A 38 -17.84 -28.17 -8.43
C CYS A 38 -19.00 -28.93 -7.81
N TRP A 39 -20.12 -28.25 -7.70
CA TRP A 39 -21.33 -28.76 -7.06
C TRP A 39 -22.56 -28.39 -7.88
N LYS A 40 -23.64 -29.14 -7.63
CA LYS A 40 -24.91 -29.02 -8.33
C LYS A 40 -26.07 -29.01 -7.34
N LEU A 41 -26.96 -28.04 -7.54
CA LEU A 41 -28.30 -28.03 -6.97
C LEU A 41 -29.28 -28.66 -7.95
N SER A 42 -30.21 -29.46 -7.44
CA SER A 42 -31.27 -30.09 -8.24
C SER A 42 -32.58 -29.99 -7.48
N TRP A 43 -33.66 -29.67 -8.18
CA TRP A 43 -35.00 -29.52 -7.61
C TRP A 43 -36.06 -30.05 -8.57
N SER A 44 -37.29 -30.16 -8.10
CA SER A 44 -38.45 -30.55 -8.91
C SER A 44 -39.61 -29.62 -8.62
N LEU A 45 -40.49 -29.41 -9.60
CA LEU A 45 -41.78 -28.78 -9.36
C LEU A 45 -42.78 -29.85 -8.87
N PRO A 46 -43.72 -29.50 -7.98
CA PRO A 46 -44.83 -30.38 -7.66
C PRO A 46 -45.68 -30.70 -8.90
N ALA A 47 -46.00 -31.98 -9.14
CA ALA A 47 -46.78 -32.43 -10.30
C ALA A 47 -48.14 -31.73 -10.42
N SER A 48 -48.78 -31.44 -9.27
CA SER A 48 -50.05 -30.70 -9.20
C SER A 48 -49.97 -29.26 -9.74
N PHE A 49 -48.76 -28.73 -9.89
CA PHE A 49 -48.49 -27.39 -10.38
C PHE A 49 -48.02 -27.41 -11.84
N GLU A 50 -47.29 -28.43 -12.28
CA GLU A 50 -46.91 -28.62 -13.69
C GLU A 50 -48.14 -28.69 -14.60
N GLU A 51 -49.21 -29.38 -14.17
CA GLU A 51 -50.47 -29.49 -14.92
C GLU A 51 -51.26 -28.16 -15.01
N LYS A 52 -51.02 -27.23 -14.08
CA LYS A 52 -51.72 -25.94 -14.00
C LYS A 52 -50.90 -24.78 -14.59
N LEU A 53 -49.69 -25.05 -15.05
CA LEU A 53 -48.74 -24.03 -15.44
C LEU A 53 -48.99 -23.55 -16.88
N ASN A 54 -49.53 -22.35 -17.04
CA ASN A 54 -49.70 -21.72 -18.36
C ASN A 54 -48.46 -20.92 -18.82
N CYS A 55 -47.28 -21.24 -18.28
CA CYS A 55 -46.03 -20.54 -18.54
C CYS A 55 -44.87 -21.52 -18.57
N SER A 56 -43.78 -21.19 -19.28
CA SER A 56 -42.52 -21.92 -19.14
C SER A 56 -41.82 -21.44 -17.86
N PRO A 57 -41.62 -22.30 -16.85
CA PRO A 57 -41.05 -21.88 -15.57
C PRO A 57 -39.59 -21.49 -15.78
N LYS A 58 -39.20 -20.36 -15.20
CA LYS A 58 -37.80 -19.98 -15.03
C LYS A 58 -37.47 -20.04 -13.54
N TYR A 59 -36.21 -20.20 -13.22
CA TYR A 59 -35.74 -20.26 -11.84
C TYR A 59 -34.67 -19.22 -11.61
N GLN A 60 -34.69 -18.63 -10.43
CA GLN A 60 -33.63 -17.77 -9.93
C GLN A 60 -32.96 -18.47 -8.74
N VAL A 61 -31.67 -18.74 -8.90
CA VAL A 61 -30.82 -19.34 -7.86
C VAL A 61 -30.05 -18.21 -7.19
N ASN A 62 -30.27 -18.02 -5.90
CA ASN A 62 -29.58 -17.02 -5.10
C ASN A 62 -28.44 -17.69 -4.34
N LEU A 63 -27.22 -17.22 -4.60
CA LEU A 63 -25.99 -17.73 -4.00
C LEU A 63 -25.52 -16.75 -2.91
N PRO A 64 -25.28 -17.22 -1.67
CA PRO A 64 -24.77 -16.36 -0.62
C PRO A 64 -23.37 -15.86 -0.99
N VAL A 65 -23.13 -14.56 -0.83
CA VAL A 65 -21.82 -13.94 -0.98
C VAL A 65 -21.46 -13.26 0.34
N PRO A 66 -20.36 -13.63 1.02
CA PRO A 66 -19.98 -13.03 2.28
C PRO A 66 -19.90 -11.49 2.21
N GLY A 67 -20.63 -10.80 3.09
CA GLY A 67 -20.62 -9.34 3.19
C GLY A 67 -21.21 -8.58 2.00
N LYS A 68 -21.93 -9.24 1.08
CA LYS A 68 -22.53 -8.63 -0.11
C LYS A 68 -23.94 -9.17 -0.37
N VAL A 69 -24.65 -8.50 -1.29
CA VAL A 69 -25.94 -8.98 -1.81
C VAL A 69 -25.74 -10.34 -2.49
N PRO A 70 -26.62 -11.33 -2.28
CA PRO A 70 -26.54 -12.62 -2.94
C PRO A 70 -26.45 -12.50 -4.47
N ASP A 71 -25.57 -13.29 -5.08
CA ASP A 71 -25.48 -13.36 -6.54
C ASP A 71 -26.66 -14.17 -7.08
N SER A 72 -27.46 -13.57 -7.95
CA SER A 72 -28.68 -14.17 -8.49
C SER A 72 -28.46 -14.65 -9.91
N LYS A 73 -28.64 -15.95 -10.17
CA LYS A 73 -28.52 -16.56 -11.51
C LYS A 73 -29.85 -17.09 -12.00
N ARG A 74 -30.19 -16.76 -13.24
CA ARG A 74 -31.41 -17.27 -13.89
C ARG A 74 -31.10 -18.51 -14.72
N THR A 75 -31.96 -19.52 -14.62
CA THR A 75 -31.89 -20.75 -15.41
C THR A 75 -33.30 -21.22 -15.77
N SER A 76 -33.44 -21.91 -16.91
CA SER A 76 -34.68 -22.62 -17.27
C SER A 76 -34.62 -24.11 -16.92
N SER A 77 -33.46 -24.59 -16.48
CA SER A 77 -33.26 -25.98 -16.04
C SER A 77 -33.65 -26.13 -14.57
N THR A 78 -34.08 -27.32 -14.19
CA THR A 78 -34.28 -27.75 -12.78
C THR A 78 -32.98 -28.12 -12.07
N THR A 79 -31.84 -27.84 -12.72
CA THR A 79 -30.50 -28.06 -12.21
C THR A 79 -29.65 -26.79 -12.38
N TYR A 80 -28.77 -26.57 -11.42
CA TYR A 80 -27.77 -25.52 -11.46
C TYR A 80 -26.42 -26.08 -11.00
N GLU A 81 -25.43 -26.06 -11.89
CA GLU A 81 -24.08 -26.53 -11.62
C GLU A 81 -23.08 -25.37 -11.68
N THR A 82 -22.15 -25.34 -10.72
CA THR A 82 -21.11 -24.32 -10.65
C THR A 82 -19.89 -24.80 -9.87
N CYS A 83 -18.74 -24.17 -10.13
CA CYS A 83 -17.54 -24.29 -9.31
C CYS A 83 -17.28 -23.02 -8.49
N ALA A 84 -18.35 -22.26 -8.20
CA ALA A 84 -18.26 -21.11 -7.32
C ALA A 84 -17.86 -21.55 -5.90
N GLY A 85 -17.13 -20.67 -5.21
CA GLY A 85 -16.66 -20.92 -3.86
C GLY A 85 -17.80 -21.20 -2.90
N LEU A 86 -17.73 -22.34 -2.21
CA LEU A 86 -18.68 -22.81 -1.22
C LEU A 86 -18.05 -22.66 0.18
N THR A 87 -18.07 -21.44 0.73
CA THR A 87 -17.33 -21.09 1.96
C THR A 87 -18.03 -21.53 3.25
N GLY A 88 -19.24 -22.09 3.16
CA GLY A 88 -20.01 -22.51 4.33
C GLY A 88 -20.81 -21.40 5.02
N VAL A 89 -20.92 -20.22 4.39
CA VAL A 89 -21.65 -19.07 4.93
C VAL A 89 -22.97 -18.89 4.20
N GLY A 90 -24.07 -18.76 4.96
CA GLY A 90 -25.39 -18.41 4.44
C GLY A 90 -26.22 -19.60 3.95
N ASN A 91 -27.29 -19.26 3.24
CA ASN A 91 -28.34 -20.17 2.83
C ASN A 91 -28.53 -20.04 1.31
N TYR A 92 -28.57 -21.17 0.60
CA TYR A 92 -28.84 -21.18 -0.84
C TYR A 92 -30.34 -21.20 -1.04
N SER A 93 -30.86 -20.40 -1.97
CA SER A 93 -32.28 -20.41 -2.27
C SER A 93 -32.58 -20.52 -3.75
N VAL A 94 -33.67 -21.21 -4.07
CA VAL A 94 -34.20 -21.29 -5.43
C VAL A 94 -35.61 -20.74 -5.43
N GLU A 95 -35.85 -19.82 -6.36
CA GLU A 95 -37.11 -19.16 -6.59
C GLU A 95 -37.65 -19.54 -7.96
N THR A 96 -38.91 -19.95 -8.02
CA THR A 96 -39.62 -20.10 -9.30
C THR A 96 -40.09 -18.73 -9.78
N LEU A 97 -40.00 -18.49 -11.08
CA LEU A 97 -40.44 -17.28 -11.77
C LEU A 97 -41.36 -17.67 -12.94
N CYS A 98 -42.56 -17.09 -12.99
CA CYS A 98 -43.58 -17.38 -14.00
C CYS A 98 -44.28 -16.08 -14.43
N ASN A 99 -43.99 -15.60 -15.65
CA ASN A 99 -44.44 -14.30 -16.21
C ASN A 99 -44.14 -13.07 -15.33
N THR A 100 -44.08 -11.88 -15.93
CA THR A 100 -43.56 -10.66 -15.29
C THR A 100 -44.46 -10.06 -14.20
N ASN A 101 -45.66 -10.60 -13.95
CA ASN A 101 -46.69 -9.97 -13.09
C ASN A 101 -47.40 -10.92 -12.10
N ILE A 102 -46.77 -11.99 -11.63
CA ILE A 102 -47.29 -12.75 -10.47
C ILE A 102 -46.26 -12.69 -9.33
N ASN A 103 -46.69 -12.12 -8.22
CA ASN A 103 -45.88 -11.28 -7.34
C ASN A 103 -45.21 -11.98 -6.15
N GLN A 104 -45.16 -13.32 -6.10
CA GLN A 104 -44.53 -14.00 -4.97
C GLN A 104 -43.67 -15.17 -5.44
N PRO A 105 -42.33 -14.99 -5.47
CA PRO A 105 -41.43 -16.09 -5.71
C PRO A 105 -41.50 -17.05 -4.52
N ALA A 106 -41.60 -18.33 -4.84
CA ALA A 106 -41.69 -19.37 -3.84
C ALA A 106 -40.28 -19.91 -3.56
N VAL A 107 -39.81 -19.70 -2.33
CA VAL A 107 -38.42 -19.91 -1.94
C VAL A 107 -38.28 -21.27 -1.26
N HIS A 108 -37.28 -22.05 -1.67
CA HIS A 108 -36.81 -23.21 -0.91
C HIS A 108 -35.33 -23.02 -0.56
N THR A 109 -34.94 -23.38 0.67
CA THR A 109 -33.63 -23.04 1.22
C THR A 109 -32.87 -24.25 1.74
N ILE A 110 -31.58 -24.32 1.44
CA ILE A 110 -30.65 -25.29 2.04
C ILE A 110 -29.48 -24.58 2.72
N ALA A 111 -29.08 -25.08 3.88
CA ALA A 111 -27.95 -24.54 4.64
C ALA A 111 -26.63 -24.81 3.91
N ALA A 112 -25.70 -23.85 3.98
CA ALA A 112 -24.34 -24.06 3.53
C ALA A 112 -23.62 -25.15 4.36
N PRO A 113 -22.59 -25.81 3.81
CA PRO A 113 -21.75 -26.72 4.59
C PRO A 113 -21.10 -25.99 5.77
N LYS A 114 -20.63 -26.71 6.79
CA LYS A 114 -19.93 -26.07 7.90
C LYS A 114 -18.67 -25.33 7.40
N GLU A 115 -18.43 -24.14 7.94
CA GLU A 115 -17.25 -23.34 7.65
C GLU A 115 -16.03 -23.88 8.41
N LEU A 116 -15.08 -24.46 7.69
CA LEU A 116 -13.83 -25.03 8.22
C LEU A 116 -12.75 -23.97 8.41
N VAL A 117 -12.74 -22.94 7.57
CA VAL A 117 -11.74 -21.86 7.61
C VAL A 117 -12.40 -20.55 7.24
N SER A 118 -11.94 -19.45 7.82
CA SER A 118 -12.44 -18.10 7.54
C SER A 118 -11.32 -17.19 7.04
N ASN A 119 -11.65 -16.01 6.51
CA ASN A 119 -10.71 -15.04 5.94
C ASN A 119 -9.69 -15.67 4.97
N PHE A 120 -10.17 -16.59 4.14
CA PHE A 120 -9.33 -17.25 3.14
C PHE A 120 -8.87 -16.25 2.08
N GLN A 121 -7.57 -16.11 1.91
CA GLN A 121 -6.97 -15.23 0.91
C GLN A 121 -5.69 -15.83 0.35
N CYS A 122 -5.40 -15.56 -0.91
CA CYS A 122 -4.09 -15.87 -1.50
C CYS A 122 -3.41 -14.60 -1.96
N VAL A 123 -2.10 -14.51 -1.72
CA VAL A 123 -1.25 -13.37 -2.08
C VAL A 123 -0.22 -13.84 -3.09
N PHE A 124 -0.23 -13.23 -4.26
CA PHE A 124 0.72 -13.52 -5.34
C PHE A 124 1.92 -12.57 -5.26
N TYR A 125 3.10 -13.08 -4.94
CA TYR A 125 4.26 -12.25 -4.57
C TYR A 125 5.52 -12.50 -5.40
N SER A 126 5.51 -13.48 -6.29
CA SER A 126 6.62 -13.83 -7.20
C SER A 126 6.05 -14.37 -8.51
N TYR A 127 6.85 -14.45 -9.57
CA TYR A 127 6.42 -14.94 -10.89
C TYR A 127 5.70 -16.30 -10.81
N ASN A 128 6.17 -17.16 -9.91
CA ASN A 128 5.78 -18.56 -9.79
C ASN A 128 5.17 -18.92 -8.43
N ASP A 129 5.14 -17.99 -7.47
CA ASP A 129 4.85 -18.33 -6.08
C ASP A 129 3.71 -17.49 -5.50
N MET A 130 2.83 -18.15 -4.75
CA MET A 130 1.78 -17.53 -3.96
C MET A 130 1.65 -18.20 -2.61
N ASN A 131 1.16 -17.45 -1.62
CA ASN A 131 0.78 -18.00 -0.32
C ASN A 131 -0.71 -17.81 -0.13
N CYS A 132 -1.41 -18.91 0.11
CA CYS A 132 -2.77 -18.89 0.61
C CYS A 132 -2.74 -18.96 2.13
N SER A 133 -3.60 -18.19 2.80
CA SER A 133 -3.70 -18.12 4.25
C SER A 133 -5.16 -18.05 4.67
N TRP A 134 -5.44 -18.54 5.87
CA TRP A 134 -6.77 -18.55 6.45
C TRP A 134 -6.69 -18.48 7.98
N HIS A 135 -7.81 -18.10 8.58
CA HIS A 135 -8.02 -18.23 10.01
C HIS A 135 -8.76 -19.53 10.33
N GLN A 136 -8.51 -20.03 11.52
CA GLN A 136 -9.23 -21.17 12.04
C GLN A 136 -10.60 -20.75 12.56
N THR A 137 -11.59 -21.61 12.36
CA THR A 137 -12.90 -21.56 12.97
C THR A 137 -12.97 -22.54 14.14
N SER A 138 -14.07 -22.50 14.90
CA SER A 138 -14.35 -23.50 15.93
C SER A 138 -14.56 -24.91 15.36
N GLN A 139 -14.71 -25.04 14.05
CA GLN A 139 -14.93 -26.31 13.36
C GLN A 139 -13.69 -26.76 12.56
N THR A 140 -12.57 -26.03 12.59
CA THR A 140 -11.35 -26.43 11.87
C THR A 140 -10.80 -27.74 12.45
N PRO A 141 -10.75 -28.83 11.66
CA PRO A 141 -10.27 -30.10 12.15
C PRO A 141 -8.75 -30.23 11.98
N ASP A 142 -8.12 -31.07 12.80
CA ASP A 142 -6.66 -31.30 12.75
C ASP A 142 -6.23 -32.02 11.46
N ASP A 143 -7.12 -32.84 10.90
CA ASP A 143 -6.93 -33.57 9.64
C ASP A 143 -7.15 -32.71 8.39
N LEU A 144 -7.26 -31.38 8.53
CA LEU A 144 -7.51 -30.47 7.41
C LEU A 144 -6.49 -30.65 6.29
N GLN A 145 -7.01 -30.81 5.07
CA GLN A 145 -6.22 -30.96 3.84
C GLN A 145 -6.60 -29.87 2.84
N PHE A 146 -5.60 -29.41 2.11
CA PHE A 146 -5.72 -28.39 1.07
C PHE A 146 -5.42 -29.00 -0.30
N TYR A 147 -6.32 -28.79 -1.24
CA TYR A 147 -6.21 -29.23 -2.63
C TYR A 147 -6.46 -28.06 -3.58
N TYR A 148 -5.85 -28.13 -4.77
CA TYR A 148 -6.07 -27.14 -5.81
C TYR A 148 -6.06 -27.76 -7.21
N ALA A 149 -6.77 -27.12 -8.13
CA ALA A 149 -6.80 -27.47 -9.55
C ALA A 149 -7.03 -26.22 -10.41
N TYR A 150 -6.68 -26.30 -11.68
CA TYR A 150 -6.92 -25.24 -12.66
C TYR A 150 -8.23 -25.51 -13.41
N PRO A 151 -9.03 -24.48 -13.72
CA PRO A 151 -10.22 -24.63 -14.54
C PRO A 151 -9.84 -24.95 -15.99
N ILE A 152 -10.45 -25.99 -16.54
CA ILE A 152 -10.42 -26.27 -18.00
C ILE A 152 -11.65 -25.65 -18.65
N SER A 153 -12.79 -25.70 -17.99
CA SER A 153 -14.03 -25.06 -18.43
C SER A 153 -14.82 -24.51 -17.22
N LYS A 154 -16.08 -24.11 -17.42
CA LYS A 154 -16.95 -23.64 -16.33
C LYS A 154 -17.23 -24.73 -15.28
N THR A 155 -17.17 -26.01 -15.65
CA THR A 155 -17.53 -27.15 -14.79
C THR A 155 -16.49 -28.28 -14.79
N SER A 156 -15.37 -28.13 -15.51
CA SER A 156 -14.30 -29.12 -15.56
C SER A 156 -12.94 -28.56 -15.10
N ILE A 157 -12.12 -29.45 -14.55
CA ILE A 157 -10.87 -29.13 -13.85
C ILE A 157 -9.68 -29.92 -14.41
N SER A 158 -8.48 -29.42 -14.18
CA SER A 158 -7.23 -30.15 -14.38
C SER A 158 -7.04 -31.23 -13.31
N ASN A 159 -5.94 -31.97 -13.41
CA ASN A 159 -5.47 -32.83 -12.34
C ASN A 159 -5.37 -32.06 -11.01
N ILE A 160 -5.76 -32.76 -9.95
CA ILE A 160 -5.81 -32.24 -8.59
C ILE A 160 -4.43 -32.34 -7.98
N SER A 161 -3.99 -31.26 -7.36
CA SER A 161 -2.74 -31.19 -6.60
C SER A 161 -3.04 -30.95 -5.14
N MET A 162 -2.25 -31.57 -4.26
CA MET A 162 -2.31 -31.33 -2.82
C MET A 162 -1.33 -30.22 -2.44
N CYS A 163 -1.59 -29.52 -1.34
CA CYS A 163 -0.59 -28.65 -0.74
C CYS A 163 0.61 -29.47 -0.25
N ASN A 164 1.79 -29.17 -0.79
CA ASN A 164 3.05 -29.81 -0.38
C ASN A 164 3.72 -29.06 0.79
N THR A 165 3.53 -27.75 0.88
CA THR A 165 4.21 -26.89 1.86
C THR A 165 3.17 -26.10 2.65
N TYR A 166 2.74 -26.64 3.79
CA TYR A 166 1.82 -25.96 4.69
C TYR A 166 2.52 -24.84 5.46
N LEU A 167 1.79 -23.75 5.69
CA LEU A 167 2.17 -22.69 6.62
C LEU A 167 1.51 -22.99 7.96
N HIS A 168 2.25 -22.78 9.05
CA HIS A 168 1.79 -23.07 10.40
C HIS A 168 1.84 -21.83 11.29
N THR A 169 0.89 -21.74 12.21
CA THR A 169 0.89 -20.79 13.32
C THR A 169 0.49 -21.54 14.58
N ALA A 170 1.35 -21.53 15.60
CA ALA A 170 1.15 -22.34 16.82
C ALA A 170 0.81 -23.81 16.49
N GLU A 171 1.65 -24.44 15.65
CA GLU A 171 1.56 -25.84 15.18
C GLU A 171 0.36 -26.17 14.28
N LYS A 172 -0.63 -25.29 14.17
CA LYS A 172 -1.82 -25.51 13.36
C LYS A 172 -1.64 -25.02 11.93
N LYS A 173 -2.23 -25.73 10.97
CA LYS A 173 -2.22 -25.35 9.55
C LYS A 173 -3.04 -24.08 9.33
N THR A 174 -2.36 -23.00 8.92
CA THR A 174 -2.96 -21.67 8.68
C THR A 174 -2.74 -21.17 7.26
N GLY A 175 -2.04 -21.93 6.43
CA GLY A 175 -1.83 -21.58 5.05
C GLY A 175 -1.23 -22.69 4.21
N CYS A 176 -1.09 -22.39 2.92
CA CYS A 176 -0.40 -23.23 1.96
C CYS A 176 0.47 -22.35 1.06
N HIS A 177 1.72 -22.72 0.89
CA HIS A 177 2.60 -22.17 -0.13
C HIS A 177 2.43 -22.96 -1.44
N LEU A 178 2.13 -22.25 -2.52
CA LEU A 178 1.94 -22.81 -3.85
C LEU A 178 3.03 -22.26 -4.77
N SER A 179 3.72 -23.18 -5.45
CA SER A 179 4.69 -22.85 -6.49
C SER A 179 4.30 -23.52 -7.80
N CYS A 180 4.44 -22.82 -8.91
CA CYS A 180 4.13 -23.31 -10.25
C CYS A 180 5.35 -23.16 -11.17
N ASN A 181 5.62 -24.15 -12.02
CA ASN A 181 6.76 -24.07 -12.93
C ASN A 181 6.61 -22.96 -13.98
N ASN A 182 5.38 -22.72 -14.45
CA ASN A 182 5.05 -21.71 -15.45
C ASN A 182 3.96 -20.82 -14.88
N SER A 183 4.33 -19.61 -14.43
CA SER A 183 3.49 -18.54 -13.86
C SER A 183 1.98 -18.73 -13.97
N PHE A 184 1.28 -18.62 -12.84
CA PHE A 184 -0.17 -18.84 -12.73
C PHE A 184 -0.95 -18.09 -13.83
N PRO A 185 -1.49 -18.79 -14.84
CA PRO A 185 -2.03 -18.13 -16.02
C PRO A 185 -3.49 -17.67 -15.81
N HIS A 186 -4.25 -18.37 -14.97
CA HIS A 186 -5.70 -18.26 -14.81
C HIS A 186 -6.15 -18.40 -13.36
N ASP A 187 -7.48 -18.38 -13.16
CA ASP A 187 -8.12 -18.68 -11.88
C ASP A 187 -7.65 -20.02 -11.32
N LEU A 188 -7.70 -20.14 -9.99
CA LEU A 188 -7.38 -21.35 -9.26
C LEU A 188 -8.62 -21.80 -8.48
N PHE A 189 -8.98 -23.07 -8.61
CA PHE A 189 -9.95 -23.69 -7.72
C PHE A 189 -9.22 -24.31 -6.55
N ILE A 190 -9.70 -24.01 -5.35
CA ILE A 190 -9.11 -24.47 -4.10
C ILE A 190 -10.20 -25.16 -3.31
N GLN A 191 -9.81 -26.23 -2.64
CA GLN A 191 -10.66 -26.99 -1.75
C GLN A 191 -9.92 -27.20 -0.44
N VAL A 192 -10.60 -26.92 0.67
CA VAL A 192 -10.19 -27.39 1.99
C VAL A 192 -11.22 -28.40 2.49
N ASN A 193 -10.78 -29.54 2.98
CA ASN A 193 -11.65 -30.53 3.60
C ASN A 193 -11.05 -31.07 4.89
N GLY A 194 -11.90 -31.69 5.69
CA GLY A 194 -11.52 -32.40 6.90
C GLY A 194 -12.75 -32.99 7.59
N THR A 195 -12.52 -33.68 8.70
CA THR A 195 -13.57 -34.45 9.37
C THR A 195 -14.14 -33.67 10.55
N VAL A 196 -15.44 -33.37 10.50
CA VAL A 196 -16.16 -32.69 11.59
C VAL A 196 -17.26 -33.61 12.10
N ASN A 197 -17.20 -33.99 13.37
CA ASN A 197 -18.15 -34.92 14.01
C ASN A 197 -18.34 -36.23 13.22
N GLY A 198 -17.25 -36.80 12.70
CA GLY A 198 -17.26 -38.05 11.93
C GLY A 198 -17.77 -37.93 10.49
N SER A 199 -18.10 -36.73 10.03
CA SER A 199 -18.52 -36.47 8.64
C SER A 199 -17.47 -35.65 7.90
N LEU A 200 -17.18 -36.03 6.65
CA LEU A 200 -16.30 -35.24 5.77
C LEU A 200 -17.01 -33.94 5.37
N VAL A 201 -16.39 -32.82 5.69
CA VAL A 201 -16.84 -31.48 5.31
C VAL A 201 -15.83 -30.88 4.34
N ARG A 202 -16.32 -30.05 3.42
CA ARG A 202 -15.53 -29.40 2.40
C ARG A 202 -15.98 -27.95 2.21
N ASN A 203 -15.02 -27.04 2.12
CA ASN A 203 -15.23 -25.70 1.57
C ASN A 203 -14.42 -25.53 0.29
N THR A 204 -14.94 -24.76 -0.65
CA THR A 204 -14.26 -24.46 -1.91
C THR A 204 -14.10 -22.96 -2.11
N PHE A 205 -13.06 -22.57 -2.82
CA PHE A 205 -12.75 -21.19 -3.15
C PHE A 205 -12.33 -21.08 -4.60
N LYS A 206 -12.66 -19.95 -5.23
CA LYS A 206 -12.17 -19.59 -6.56
C LYS A 206 -11.35 -18.33 -6.42
N ILE A 207 -10.08 -18.39 -6.78
CA ILE A 207 -9.11 -17.30 -6.63
C ILE A 207 -8.64 -16.84 -8.00
N ASP A 208 -8.66 -15.53 -8.25
CA ASP A 208 -7.89 -14.91 -9.34
C ASP A 208 -6.55 -14.42 -8.77
N PRO A 209 -5.41 -15.01 -9.14
CA PRO A 209 -4.09 -14.57 -8.67
C PRO A 209 -3.79 -13.08 -8.95
N LYS A 210 -4.47 -12.45 -9.91
CA LYS A 210 -4.29 -11.03 -10.24
C LYS A 210 -5.04 -10.10 -9.30
N SER A 211 -5.97 -10.62 -8.51
CA SER A 211 -6.81 -9.81 -7.61
C SER A 211 -6.09 -9.40 -6.32
N ASN A 212 -4.98 -10.05 -5.97
CA ASN A 212 -4.22 -9.75 -4.77
C ASN A 212 -2.73 -9.98 -4.97
N VAL A 213 -2.09 -9.02 -5.64
CA VAL A 213 -0.65 -9.06 -5.94
C VAL A 213 0.12 -8.24 -4.91
N LYS A 214 1.13 -8.83 -4.28
CA LYS A 214 2.03 -8.13 -3.35
C LYS A 214 3.48 -8.41 -3.68
N PRO A 215 4.08 -7.68 -4.63
CA PRO A 215 5.49 -7.86 -4.97
C PRO A 215 6.41 -7.40 -3.84
N PRO A 216 7.69 -7.82 -3.85
CA PRO A 216 8.72 -7.21 -3.02
C PRO A 216 8.83 -5.69 -3.26
N ALA A 217 9.22 -4.95 -2.23
CA ALA A 217 9.53 -3.53 -2.36
C ALA A 217 10.63 -3.32 -3.42
N PRO A 218 10.47 -2.38 -4.37
CA PRO A 218 11.49 -2.11 -5.37
C PRO A 218 12.76 -1.54 -4.72
N LYS A 219 13.88 -1.63 -5.43
CA LYS A 219 15.16 -1.03 -5.03
C LYS A 219 15.50 0.14 -5.93
N VAL A 220 15.71 1.32 -5.35
CA VAL A 220 16.08 2.52 -6.09
C VAL A 220 17.58 2.50 -6.37
N LYS A 221 17.94 2.79 -7.62
CA LYS A 221 19.31 2.96 -8.10
C LYS A 221 19.47 4.41 -8.53
N ILE A 222 20.45 5.10 -7.98
CA ILE A 222 20.71 6.52 -8.25
C ILE A 222 22.02 6.65 -9.02
N ARG A 223 21.98 7.33 -10.17
CA ARG A 223 23.17 7.65 -10.96
C ARG A 223 23.18 9.12 -11.31
N LYS A 224 24.31 9.80 -11.13
CA LYS A 224 24.47 11.19 -11.56
C LYS A 224 24.93 11.23 -13.02
N GLU A 225 24.20 11.95 -13.85
CA GLU A 225 24.46 12.15 -15.27
C GLU A 225 24.43 13.64 -15.58
N GLY A 226 25.61 14.28 -15.58
CA GLY A 226 25.74 15.72 -15.76
C GLY A 226 25.01 16.51 -14.67
N MET A 227 23.98 17.26 -15.08
CA MET A 227 23.13 18.09 -14.20
C MET A 227 21.91 17.35 -13.65
N TYR A 228 21.79 16.04 -13.88
CA TYR A 228 20.64 15.25 -13.48
C TYR A 228 21.02 14.07 -12.58
N LEU A 229 20.09 13.66 -11.72
CA LEU A 229 20.08 12.35 -11.10
C LEU A 229 19.09 11.46 -11.86
N ASN A 230 19.60 10.39 -12.45
CA ASN A 230 18.80 9.29 -12.96
C ASN A 230 18.43 8.37 -11.81
N LEU A 231 17.14 8.40 -11.46
CA LEU A 231 16.52 7.47 -10.53
C LEU A 231 15.96 6.31 -11.35
N SER A 232 16.35 5.09 -11.05
CA SER A 232 15.86 3.90 -11.75
C SER A 232 15.59 2.75 -10.77
N TRP A 233 14.70 1.85 -11.13
CA TRP A 233 14.38 0.66 -10.36
C TRP A 233 14.00 -0.49 -11.30
N ASP A 234 14.07 -1.72 -10.80
CA ASP A 234 13.69 -2.89 -11.58
C ASP A 234 12.19 -3.12 -11.49
N HIS A 235 11.58 -3.63 -12.57
CA HIS A 235 10.20 -4.09 -12.51
C HIS A 235 10.08 -5.28 -11.56
N PRO A 236 9.02 -5.37 -10.74
CA PRO A 236 8.74 -6.60 -10.02
C PRO A 236 8.73 -7.78 -10.97
N ASN A 237 9.35 -8.90 -10.59
CA ASN A 237 9.35 -10.12 -11.36
C ASN A 237 7.99 -10.84 -11.24
N ILE A 238 6.93 -10.13 -11.58
CA ILE A 238 5.55 -10.56 -11.55
C ILE A 238 4.87 -9.91 -12.76
N ARG A 239 4.40 -10.73 -13.69
CA ARG A 239 3.76 -10.27 -14.94
C ARG A 239 4.67 -9.34 -15.77
N ARG A 240 4.08 -8.72 -16.79
CA ARG A 240 4.81 -7.91 -17.77
C ARG A 240 4.95 -6.45 -17.26
N PRO A 241 5.99 -5.71 -17.68
CA PRO A 241 6.24 -4.32 -17.26
C PRO A 241 5.04 -3.37 -17.39
N HIS A 242 4.23 -3.48 -18.44
CA HIS A 242 3.06 -2.60 -18.66
C HIS A 242 1.96 -2.74 -17.60
N CYS A 243 2.03 -3.77 -16.76
CA CYS A 243 1.10 -3.95 -15.65
C CYS A 243 1.44 -3.09 -14.43
N TRP A 244 2.62 -2.45 -14.43
CA TRP A 244 3.16 -1.73 -13.29
C TRP A 244 3.18 -0.23 -13.53
N LYS A 245 2.71 0.49 -12.52
CA LYS A 245 2.97 1.90 -12.32
C LYS A 245 3.78 2.11 -11.04
N TYR A 246 4.30 3.30 -10.84
CA TYR A 246 5.15 3.62 -9.70
C TYR A 246 4.74 4.92 -9.05
N LEU A 247 4.69 4.93 -7.72
CA LEU A 247 4.68 6.16 -6.94
C LEU A 247 6.12 6.46 -6.53
N LEU A 248 6.65 7.57 -7.01
CA LEU A 248 7.96 8.09 -6.61
C LEU A 248 7.74 9.19 -5.59
N ASN A 249 8.27 8.99 -4.39
CA ASN A 249 8.25 9.96 -3.32
C ASN A 249 9.67 10.44 -3.06
N TYR A 250 9.95 11.73 -3.25
CA TYR A 250 11.28 12.28 -3.01
C TYR A 250 11.25 13.70 -2.44
N SER A 251 12.29 14.06 -1.70
CA SER A 251 12.53 15.43 -1.23
C SER A 251 13.97 15.85 -1.47
N ARG A 252 14.23 17.15 -1.50
CA ARG A 252 15.57 17.76 -1.60
C ARG A 252 15.75 18.82 -0.50
N CYS A 253 16.92 18.94 0.12
CA CYS A 253 17.30 20.10 0.93
C CYS A 253 16.29 20.52 2.04
N GLN A 254 15.51 19.58 2.60
CA GLN A 254 14.40 19.84 3.56
C GLN A 254 13.12 20.47 2.97
N GLU A 255 12.99 20.54 1.64
CA GLU A 255 11.72 20.85 0.99
C GLU A 255 10.66 19.77 1.26
N PRO A 256 9.35 20.12 1.16
CA PRO A 256 8.28 19.14 1.25
C PRO A 256 8.46 17.97 0.28
N LYS A 257 8.09 16.78 0.74
CA LYS A 257 8.13 15.57 -0.09
C LYS A 257 7.17 15.71 -1.27
N ILE A 258 7.68 15.39 -2.45
CA ILE A 258 6.96 15.36 -3.71
C ILE A 258 6.62 13.90 -4.02
N CYS A 259 5.33 13.60 -4.14
CA CYS A 259 4.84 12.28 -4.55
C CYS A 259 4.23 12.37 -5.95
N ILE A 260 4.77 11.61 -6.90
CA ILE A 260 4.29 11.59 -8.29
C ILE A 260 4.07 10.15 -8.77
N GLU A 261 3.03 9.96 -9.58
CA GLU A 261 2.79 8.71 -10.32
C GLU A 261 3.57 8.70 -11.63
N ILE A 262 4.20 7.57 -11.95
CA ILE A 262 5.08 7.38 -13.11
C ILE A 262 4.78 6.02 -13.74
N ASP A 263 4.60 5.99 -15.06
CA ASP A 263 4.36 4.74 -15.81
C ASP A 263 5.66 4.02 -16.24
N ARG A 264 6.82 4.66 -16.03
CA ARG A 264 8.16 4.16 -16.36
C ARG A 264 8.92 3.79 -15.09
N ASN A 265 9.90 2.90 -15.22
CA ASN A 265 10.77 2.48 -14.12
C ASN A 265 11.97 3.41 -13.88
N SER A 266 11.92 4.63 -14.42
CA SER A 266 12.98 5.61 -14.24
C SER A 266 12.47 7.04 -14.36
N LYS A 267 13.18 7.96 -13.71
CA LYS A 267 12.93 9.39 -13.71
C LYS A 267 14.23 10.17 -13.55
N ASN A 268 14.41 11.19 -14.38
CA ASN A 268 15.48 12.17 -14.18
C ASN A 268 14.95 13.33 -13.33
N ILE A 269 15.71 13.72 -12.31
CA ILE A 269 15.50 14.93 -11.51
C ILE A 269 16.75 15.82 -11.58
N LEU A 270 16.60 17.12 -11.36
CA LEU A 270 17.74 18.05 -11.34
C LEU A 270 18.63 17.76 -10.14
N TYR A 271 19.95 17.71 -10.38
CA TYR A 271 20.93 17.52 -9.34
C TYR A 271 21.36 18.87 -8.77
N GLU A 272 21.26 19.00 -7.44
CA GLU A 272 21.72 20.17 -6.70
C GLU A 272 22.86 19.74 -5.74
N PRO A 273 24.10 20.23 -5.95
CA PRO A 273 25.27 19.75 -5.19
C PRO A 273 25.20 19.94 -3.68
N GLU A 274 24.46 20.95 -3.21
CA GLU A 274 24.36 21.35 -1.81
C GLU A 274 23.17 20.69 -1.09
N CYS A 275 22.44 19.83 -1.80
CA CYS A 275 21.25 19.17 -1.30
C CYS A 275 21.45 17.69 -1.03
N GLN A 276 20.89 17.23 0.10
CA GLN A 276 20.58 15.82 0.29
C GLN A 276 19.19 15.53 -0.28
N PHE A 277 19.11 14.42 -1.00
CA PHE A 277 17.89 13.85 -1.53
C PHE A 277 17.50 12.63 -0.69
N GLU A 278 16.21 12.53 -0.37
CA GLU A 278 15.61 11.29 0.15
C GLU A 278 14.67 10.75 -0.91
N ILE A 279 14.83 9.49 -1.31
CA ILE A 279 14.05 8.89 -2.39
C ILE A 279 13.44 7.56 -1.93
N GLN A 280 12.15 7.39 -2.20
CA GLN A 280 11.43 6.14 -2.05
C GLN A 280 10.55 5.87 -3.26
N VAL A 281 10.35 4.60 -3.58
CA VAL A 281 9.46 4.17 -4.65
C VAL A 281 8.52 3.06 -4.20
N LYS A 282 7.30 3.06 -4.71
CA LYS A 282 6.30 2.00 -4.50
C LYS A 282 5.79 1.53 -5.86
N ALA A 283 5.67 0.22 -6.07
CA ALA A 283 5.10 -0.35 -7.27
C ALA A 283 3.59 -0.56 -7.09
N ILE A 284 2.80 -0.14 -8.07
CA ILE A 284 1.34 -0.24 -8.11
C ILE A 284 0.94 -1.16 -9.25
N PHE A 285 0.14 -2.18 -8.94
CA PHE A 285 -0.41 -3.14 -9.89
C PHE A 285 -1.90 -2.86 -10.06
N ASN A 286 -2.25 -1.90 -10.94
CA ASN A 286 -3.64 -1.51 -11.20
C ASN A 286 -4.09 -1.70 -12.66
N THR A 287 -3.16 -1.86 -13.60
CA THR A 287 -3.48 -2.02 -15.03
C THR A 287 -3.97 -3.43 -15.38
N CYS A 288 -3.43 -4.46 -14.72
CA CYS A 288 -3.68 -5.86 -15.05
C CYS A 288 -4.41 -6.63 -13.94
N GLY A 289 -4.78 -5.95 -12.86
CA GLY A 289 -5.36 -6.54 -11.65
C GLY A 289 -5.25 -5.55 -10.50
N THR A 290 -5.11 -6.05 -9.27
CA THR A 290 -5.06 -5.23 -8.06
C THR A 290 -3.94 -5.68 -7.13
N GLY A 291 -3.16 -4.71 -6.65
CA GLY A 291 -2.03 -4.99 -5.79
C GLY A 291 -1.03 -3.84 -5.70
N GLU A 292 -0.12 -3.93 -4.75
CA GLU A 292 0.93 -2.95 -4.54
C GLU A 292 2.08 -3.51 -3.71
N SER A 293 3.28 -2.98 -3.89
CA SER A 293 4.42 -3.24 -3.02
C SER A 293 4.31 -2.43 -1.73
N ASP A 294 5.11 -2.77 -0.72
CA ASP A 294 5.46 -1.79 0.32
C ASP A 294 6.39 -0.71 -0.28
N TRP A 295 6.56 0.43 0.40
CA TRP A 295 7.55 1.44 -0.01
C TRP A 295 8.97 0.85 0.04
N SER A 296 9.83 1.25 -0.88
CA SER A 296 11.26 0.96 -0.79
C SER A 296 11.86 1.56 0.49
N GLU A 297 13.01 1.02 0.87
CA GLU A 297 13.89 1.70 1.81
C GLU A 297 14.22 3.12 1.30
N VAL A 298 14.48 4.03 2.24
CA VAL A 298 14.84 5.42 1.92
C VAL A 298 16.28 5.41 1.41
N GLU A 299 16.45 5.75 0.13
CA GLU A 299 17.77 5.98 -0.44
C GLU A 299 18.16 7.44 -0.28
N LEU A 300 19.33 7.66 0.33
CA LEU A 300 19.90 8.99 0.55
C LEU A 300 20.99 9.28 -0.48
N TYR A 301 20.94 10.45 -1.10
CA TYR A 301 21.96 10.89 -2.05
C TYR A 301 22.35 12.36 -1.84
N GLY A 302 23.64 12.68 -1.90
CA GLY A 302 24.14 14.05 -1.69
C GLY A 302 24.51 14.33 -0.24
N LYS A 303 24.74 15.60 0.08
CA LYS A 303 25.18 16.07 1.40
C LYS A 303 24.24 17.15 1.90
N ASN A 304 23.89 17.08 3.18
CA ASN A 304 23.22 18.19 3.86
C ASN A 304 24.27 19.17 4.37
N VAL A 305 24.42 20.31 3.70
CA VAL A 305 25.38 21.36 4.10
C VAL A 305 24.80 22.27 5.20
N TRP A 306 23.46 22.39 5.26
CA TRP A 306 22.72 23.19 6.24
C TRP A 306 23.17 23.06 7.71
N PRO A 307 23.42 21.86 8.28
CA PRO A 307 23.86 21.75 9.68
C PRO A 307 25.29 22.26 9.90
N VAL A 308 26.14 22.16 8.87
CA VAL A 308 27.56 22.55 8.94
C VAL A 308 27.68 24.07 8.92
N ASP A 309 26.93 24.74 8.05
CA ASP A 309 26.98 26.21 7.92
C ASP A 309 26.40 26.91 9.15
N VAL A 310 25.31 26.38 9.73
CA VAL A 310 24.74 26.92 10.97
C VAL A 310 25.73 26.78 12.12
N GLY A 311 26.40 25.63 12.26
CA GLY A 311 27.45 25.44 13.26
C GLY A 311 28.63 26.41 13.09
N ALA A 312 29.08 26.59 11.84
CA ALA A 312 30.18 27.50 11.51
C ALA A 312 29.87 28.97 11.81
N ILE A 313 28.60 29.38 11.79
CA ILE A 313 28.19 30.76 12.09
C ILE A 313 27.84 30.94 13.58
N VAL A 314 27.11 30.00 14.17
CA VAL A 314 26.61 30.13 15.55
C VAL A 314 27.74 29.98 16.57
N ILE A 315 28.71 29.09 16.33
CA ILE A 315 29.81 28.84 17.27
C ILE A 315 30.69 30.09 17.45
N PRO A 316 31.19 30.77 16.40
CA PRO A 316 31.96 32.00 16.57
C PRO A 316 31.19 33.12 17.26
N ILE A 317 29.89 33.28 16.94
CA ILE A 317 29.04 34.30 17.58
C ILE A 317 28.90 34.02 19.07
N ALA A 318 28.64 32.77 19.45
CA ALA A 318 28.53 32.37 20.86
C ALA A 318 29.84 32.62 21.62
N VAL A 319 30.99 32.27 21.03
CA VAL A 319 32.32 32.53 21.62
C VAL A 319 32.58 34.02 21.76
N PHE A 320 32.24 34.83 20.75
CA PHE A 320 32.42 36.28 20.81
C PHE A 320 31.59 36.93 21.91
N ILE A 321 30.32 36.53 22.05
CA ILE A 321 29.45 36.97 23.14
C ILE A 321 30.03 36.57 24.49
N PHE A 322 30.55 35.35 24.61
CA PHE A 322 31.17 34.86 25.84
C PHE A 322 32.42 35.66 26.23
N VAL A 323 33.28 35.99 25.26
CA VAL A 323 34.45 36.85 25.46
C VAL A 323 34.04 38.25 25.90
N ILE A 324 33.03 38.85 25.28
CA ILE A 324 32.50 40.16 25.69
C ILE A 324 31.97 40.11 27.11
N LEU A 325 31.16 39.10 27.46
CA LEU A 325 30.64 38.94 28.82
C LEU A 325 31.76 38.74 29.83
N PHE A 326 32.78 37.95 29.50
CA PHE A 326 33.95 37.76 30.33
C PHE A 326 34.72 39.06 30.55
N LEU A 327 34.97 39.85 29.49
CA LEU A 327 35.61 41.15 29.58
C LEU A 327 34.77 42.15 30.38
N CYS A 328 33.45 42.21 30.17
CA CYS A 328 32.54 43.06 30.93
C CYS A 328 32.54 42.69 32.43
N CYS A 329 32.49 41.40 32.76
CA CYS A 329 32.60 40.90 34.13
C CYS A 329 33.96 41.26 34.74
N PHE A 330 35.05 41.04 34.00
CA PHE A 330 36.41 41.39 34.44
C PHE A 330 36.55 42.89 34.71
N MET A 331 36.05 43.74 33.81
CA MET A 331 36.07 45.20 33.97
C MET A 331 35.23 45.68 35.15
N LYS A 332 34.06 45.06 35.38
CA LYS A 332 33.18 45.34 36.54
C LYS A 332 33.83 44.93 37.87
N HIS A 333 34.57 43.83 37.89
CA HIS A 333 35.18 43.27 39.11
C HIS A 333 36.66 43.59 39.28
N ARG A 334 37.27 44.35 38.35
CA ARG A 334 38.70 44.72 38.37
C ARG A 334 39.13 45.39 39.69
N LYS A 335 38.24 46.16 40.32
CA LYS A 335 38.48 46.84 41.60
C LYS A 335 38.53 45.87 42.80
N LYS A 336 37.94 44.68 42.69
CA LYS A 336 38.02 43.61 43.70
C LYS A 336 39.19 42.65 43.44
N LEU A 337 39.55 42.44 42.17
CA LEU A 337 40.60 41.50 41.76
C LEU A 337 42.03 42.07 41.84
N TYR A 338 42.19 43.40 41.74
CA TYR A 338 43.47 44.08 41.96
C TYR A 338 43.32 45.20 43.00
N PRO A 339 43.62 44.94 44.29
CA PRO A 339 43.72 46.02 45.28
C PRO A 339 44.86 46.96 44.90
N LYS A 340 44.69 48.27 45.14
CA LYS A 340 45.74 49.27 44.91
C LYS A 340 47.00 48.89 45.70
N ILE A 341 48.13 48.72 45.01
CA ILE A 341 49.44 48.56 45.64
C ILE A 341 49.70 49.83 46.48
N PRO A 342 49.94 49.73 47.80
CA PRO A 342 50.27 50.89 48.62
C PRO A 342 51.63 51.45 48.18
N GLN A 343 51.67 52.76 47.93
CA GLN A 343 52.92 53.46 47.60
C GLN A 343 53.86 53.44 48.81
N PRO A 344 55.17 53.14 48.64
CA PRO A 344 56.12 53.25 49.73
C PRO A 344 56.34 54.73 50.08
N SER A 345 56.22 55.06 51.37
CA SER A 345 56.54 56.37 51.91
C SER A 345 58.06 56.62 51.84
N LEU A 346 58.48 57.51 50.94
CA LEU A 346 59.82 58.08 50.92
C LEU A 346 59.99 59.01 52.12
N VAL A 347 60.59 58.50 53.20
CA VAL A 347 61.11 59.32 54.30
C VAL A 347 62.45 59.90 53.85
N TYR A 348 62.41 61.18 53.51
CA TYR A 348 63.57 62.02 53.19
C TYR A 348 64.45 62.15 54.43
N LYS A 349 65.74 61.78 54.33
CA LYS A 349 66.77 62.24 55.26
C LYS A 349 67.99 62.68 54.46
N ASP A 350 68.15 63.99 54.46
CA ASP A 350 69.18 64.80 53.83
C ASP A 350 70.52 64.60 54.54
N ARG A 351 71.60 64.36 53.78
CA ARG A 351 72.98 64.63 54.19
C ARG A 351 73.95 64.56 53.00
N THR A 352 74.40 65.74 52.59
CA THR A 352 75.76 66.12 52.16
C THR A 352 76.64 65.04 51.51
N GLU A 353 76.98 65.21 50.23
CA GLU A 353 78.32 65.60 49.77
C GLU A 353 78.44 65.54 48.24
N GLU A 354 79.38 66.33 47.73
CA GLU A 354 79.78 66.54 46.35
C GLU A 354 80.14 65.23 45.62
N GLN A 355 79.82 65.11 44.33
CA GLN A 355 80.80 64.98 43.24
C GLN A 355 80.18 64.56 41.91
N LYS A 356 80.74 65.16 40.86
CA LYS A 356 80.59 64.91 39.42
C LYS A 356 80.45 63.41 39.08
N ILE A 357 79.70 63.12 38.01
CA ILE A 357 80.22 62.38 36.84
C ILE A 357 79.39 62.77 35.60
N VAL A 358 80.14 62.93 34.51
CA VAL A 358 79.79 63.36 33.16
C VAL A 358 79.22 62.17 32.36
N ILE A 359 78.72 62.47 31.15
CA ILE A 359 78.55 61.60 29.96
C ILE A 359 77.07 61.18 29.76
N GLY A 360 76.37 61.52 28.66
CA GLY A 360 76.72 62.25 27.45
C GLY A 360 75.49 62.34 26.53
N SER A 361 75.28 63.54 25.97
CA SER A 361 75.00 63.84 24.54
C SER A 361 74.33 62.74 23.68
N LEU A 362 73.27 62.97 22.90
CA LEU A 362 72.98 64.11 22.02
C LEU A 362 71.45 64.24 21.77
N TYR A 363 71.01 65.49 21.63
CA TYR A 363 69.73 65.99 21.11
C TYR A 363 69.68 65.77 19.55
N VAL A 364 68.61 65.28 18.88
CA VAL A 364 67.30 65.90 18.44
C VAL A 364 67.39 66.58 17.04
N PRO A 365 66.34 66.70 16.19
CA PRO A 365 65.40 65.74 15.55
C PRO A 365 65.16 66.03 14.02
N ASP A 366 64.12 65.41 13.44
CA ASP A 366 63.26 65.78 12.27
C ASP A 366 63.81 66.00 10.84
N GLU A 367 63.22 65.33 9.83
CA GLU A 367 62.14 65.87 8.96
C GLU A 367 61.84 64.96 7.72
N LYS A 368 60.58 65.05 7.25
CA LYS A 368 59.90 64.34 6.13
C LYS A 368 60.55 64.52 4.75
N VAL A 369 60.39 63.51 3.86
CA VAL A 369 60.09 63.71 2.42
C VAL A 369 59.28 62.53 1.85
N GLU A 370 58.16 62.84 1.19
CA GLU A 370 57.34 61.95 0.34
C GLU A 370 58.00 61.72 -1.03
N LEU A 371 57.77 60.56 -1.67
CA LEU A 371 58.00 60.42 -3.12
C LEU A 371 56.87 59.62 -3.80
N ASN A 372 56.09 60.34 -4.62
CA ASN A 372 55.23 59.82 -5.68
C ASN A 372 56.05 59.61 -6.96
N ILE A 373 55.85 58.50 -7.68
CA ILE A 373 56.15 58.41 -9.11
C ILE A 373 55.01 57.64 -9.80
N ASN A 374 54.51 58.22 -10.89
CA ASN A 374 53.55 57.65 -11.84
C ASN A 374 54.10 57.91 -13.26
N LEU A 375 53.54 57.18 -14.25
CA LEU A 375 53.66 57.32 -15.73
C LEU A 375 54.90 56.65 -16.38
N GLU A 376 54.87 55.94 -17.52
CA GLU A 376 53.82 55.69 -18.53
C GLU A 376 54.27 54.63 -19.60
N ASN A 377 53.27 53.90 -20.12
CA ASN A 377 53.03 53.19 -21.40
C ASN A 377 54.13 52.95 -22.49
N LYS A 378 54.24 51.66 -22.93
CA LYS A 378 54.06 51.00 -24.29
C LYS A 378 54.70 51.64 -25.58
N PRO A 379 54.88 50.98 -26.78
CA PRO A 379 54.41 49.67 -27.31
C PRO A 379 55.42 48.93 -28.31
N PRO A 380 55.04 48.25 -29.43
CA PRO A 380 55.32 46.81 -29.67
C PRO A 380 56.02 46.45 -31.03
N LEU A 381 56.31 45.16 -31.32
CA LEU A 381 56.53 44.58 -32.69
C LEU A 381 56.66 43.03 -32.58
N SER A 382 55.72 42.18 -33.06
CA SER A 382 55.54 41.56 -34.41
C SER A 382 56.77 40.73 -34.89
N SER A 383 56.73 39.48 -35.37
CA SER A 383 55.86 38.87 -36.40
C SER A 383 56.19 37.37 -36.66
N GLY A 384 55.32 36.66 -37.40
CA GLY A 384 55.59 35.39 -38.15
C GLY A 384 54.57 34.27 -37.86
N ILE A 385 53.39 34.16 -38.51
CA ILE A 385 53.02 33.68 -39.87
C ILE A 385 53.39 32.20 -40.16
N PHE A 386 52.36 31.33 -40.29
CA PHE A 386 52.02 30.40 -41.42
C PHE A 386 50.93 29.41 -40.91
N ARG A 387 49.62 29.50 -41.23
CA ARG A 387 48.83 29.14 -42.46
C ARG A 387 48.60 27.61 -42.68
N PRO A 388 47.52 27.19 -43.40
CA PRO A 388 46.44 26.36 -42.84
C PRO A 388 46.09 25.08 -43.66
N GLY A 389 45.07 24.33 -43.21
CA GLY A 389 44.18 23.53 -44.08
C GLY A 389 44.09 22.04 -43.73
N PHE A 390 42.97 21.58 -43.19
CA PHE A 390 41.86 20.90 -43.89
C PHE A 390 40.69 20.68 -42.94
#